data_AF-A0A257JKP3-F1
#
_entry.id   AF-A0A257JKP3-F1
#
_cell.length_a   1.000
_cell.length_b   1.000
_cell.length_c   1.000
_cell.angle_alpha   90.00
_cell.angle_beta   90.00
_cell.angle_gamma   90.00
#
_symmetry.space_group_name_H-M   'P 1'
#
loop_
_entity.id
_entity.type
_entity.pdbx_description
1 polymer ?
#
loop_
_entity_poly.entity_id
_entity_poly.type
_entity_poly.pdbx_seq_one_letter_code
_entity_poly.pdbx_strand_id
1 'polypeptide(L)'
;MSAMVGKPHDAAILQQQTSTQRSLMKLPGPQRPIPVAVYSFSDQTGQFRPTESGQTLSRAVSQGGTAILMKALQDAGRRSWFTVVERENLSSLLNERQIIREMRERYLGETKVNPEALPSLLFAGVILGGGVIGYDSSTITGGAGAGFLGISARTEYRQDTVTVALRAISVRTGEVLASV
;
A
#
# COMPACT_ATOMS: atom_id res chain seq x y z
N MET A 1 11.78 -2.38 -49.85
CA MET A 1 10.99 -2.78 -48.66
C MET A 1 11.93 -3.38 -47.64
N SER A 2 12.37 -2.57 -46.66
CA SER A 2 13.13 -3.08 -45.51
C SER A 2 12.19 -3.01 -44.31
N ALA A 3 11.80 -4.19 -43.81
CA ALA A 3 10.90 -4.31 -42.68
C ALA A 3 11.62 -3.88 -41.39
N MET A 4 11.00 -2.96 -40.67
CA MET A 4 11.41 -2.48 -39.36
C MET A 4 11.26 -3.64 -38.37
N VAL A 5 12.37 -4.24 -37.92
CA VAL A 5 12.38 -5.21 -36.82
C VAL A 5 12.13 -4.42 -35.52
N GLY A 6 10.95 -4.62 -34.94
CA GLY A 6 10.59 -4.05 -33.63
C GLY A 6 11.51 -4.58 -32.52
N LYS A 7 11.93 -3.69 -31.61
CA LYS A 7 12.72 -4.05 -30.42
C LYS A 7 11.93 -5.05 -29.55
N PRO A 8 12.58 -6.03 -28.91
CA PRO A 8 11.90 -6.91 -27.96
C PRO A 8 11.36 -6.09 -26.79
N HIS A 9 10.08 -6.25 -26.49
CA HIS A 9 9.48 -5.70 -25.28
C HIS A 9 9.99 -6.51 -24.08
N ASP A 10 10.53 -5.84 -23.07
CA ASP A 10 10.89 -6.49 -21.80
C ASP A 10 9.65 -7.20 -21.25
N ALA A 11 9.77 -8.51 -21.00
CA ALA A 11 8.69 -9.31 -20.45
C ALA A 11 8.28 -8.76 -19.07
N ALA A 12 7.00 -8.86 -18.73
CA ALA A 12 6.52 -8.47 -17.41
C ALA A 12 7.22 -9.30 -16.31
N ILE A 13 7.93 -8.63 -15.40
CA ILE A 13 8.61 -9.27 -14.26
C ILE A 13 7.77 -9.06 -13.00
N LEU A 14 7.51 -10.13 -12.27
CA LEU A 14 6.90 -10.03 -10.93
C LEU A 14 7.88 -9.35 -9.98
N GLN A 15 7.40 -8.37 -9.20
CA GLN A 15 8.23 -7.71 -8.19
C GLN A 15 8.86 -8.74 -7.25
N GLN A 16 10.18 -8.66 -7.09
CA GLN A 16 10.89 -9.50 -6.13
C GLN A 16 10.47 -9.14 -4.71
N GLN A 17 10.20 -10.16 -3.90
CA GLN A 17 9.83 -9.96 -2.50
C GLN A 17 10.98 -9.32 -1.72
N THR A 18 10.66 -8.34 -0.87
CA THR A 18 11.65 -7.75 0.03
C THR A 18 11.94 -8.68 1.22
N SER A 19 13.05 -8.46 1.91
CA SER A 19 13.34 -9.16 3.18
C SER A 19 12.23 -8.93 4.20
N THR A 20 11.74 -7.70 4.33
CA THR A 20 10.63 -7.32 5.21
C THR A 20 9.35 -8.05 4.86
N GLN A 21 8.99 -8.15 3.57
CA GLN A 21 7.82 -8.89 3.12
C GLN A 21 7.91 -10.38 3.47
N ARG A 22 9.09 -10.99 3.31
CA ARG A 22 9.33 -12.38 3.72
C ARG A 22 9.15 -12.56 5.23
N SER A 23 9.65 -11.63 6.05
CA SER A 23 9.47 -11.66 7.51
C SER A 23 8.00 -11.56 7.90
N LEU A 24 7.26 -10.65 7.25
CA LEU A 24 5.83 -10.46 7.48
C LEU A 24 5.01 -11.72 7.16
N MET A 25 5.35 -12.43 6.08
CA MET A 25 4.72 -13.71 5.72
C MET A 25 5.07 -14.86 6.67
N LYS A 26 6.16 -14.75 7.43
CA LYS A 26 6.63 -15.79 8.37
C LYS A 26 6.08 -15.63 9.78
N LEU A 27 5.23 -14.63 10.03
CA LEU A 27 4.57 -14.47 11.33
C LEU A 27 3.83 -15.76 11.72
N PRO A 28 3.91 -16.19 12.99
CA PRO A 28 3.13 -17.33 13.47
C PRO A 28 1.64 -17.03 13.35
N GLY A 29 0.80 -18.06 13.19
CA GLY A 29 -0.64 -17.87 13.06
C GLY A 29 -1.25 -17.22 14.33
N PRO A 30 -2.23 -16.31 14.19
CA PRO A 30 -2.94 -15.77 15.34
C PRO A 30 -3.92 -16.80 15.92
N GLN A 31 -4.45 -16.54 17.12
CA GLN A 31 -5.57 -17.35 17.64
C GLN A 31 -6.82 -17.23 16.75
N ARG A 32 -7.10 -16.03 16.25
CA ARG A 32 -8.19 -15.73 15.31
C ARG A 32 -7.78 -14.56 14.40
N PRO A 33 -8.16 -14.56 13.11
CA PRO A 33 -7.97 -13.41 12.25
C PRO A 33 -8.72 -12.19 12.78
N ILE A 34 -8.13 -11.01 12.62
CA ILE A 34 -8.71 -9.74 13.08
C ILE A 34 -9.31 -8.99 11.88
N PRO A 35 -10.61 -8.68 11.88
CA PRO A 35 -11.21 -7.82 10.87
C PRO A 35 -10.68 -6.39 11.00
N VAL A 36 -10.01 -5.90 9.95
CA VAL A 36 -9.38 -4.56 9.92
C VAL A 36 -9.83 -3.75 8.71
N ALA A 37 -10.07 -2.47 8.92
CA ALA A 37 -10.36 -1.51 7.85
C ALA A 37 -9.17 -0.57 7.65
N VAL A 38 -8.88 -0.23 6.40
CA VAL A 38 -7.99 0.87 6.02
C VAL A 38 -8.80 1.85 5.19
N TYR A 39 -8.94 3.09 5.65
CA TYR A 39 -9.67 4.13 4.92
C TYR A 39 -8.76 4.91 3.98
N SER A 40 -7.61 5.32 4.49
CA SER A 40 -6.59 6.02 3.72
C SER A 40 -5.23 5.86 4.38
N PHE A 41 -4.20 5.83 3.55
CA PHE A 41 -2.82 5.95 3.97
C PHE A 41 -2.10 6.80 2.92
N SER A 42 -1.94 8.09 3.23
CA SER A 42 -1.49 9.10 2.27
C SER A 42 -0.09 9.64 2.60
N ASP A 43 0.50 10.29 1.61
CA ASP A 43 1.68 11.13 1.80
C ASP A 43 1.28 12.42 2.52
N GLN A 44 1.86 12.65 3.69
CA GLN A 44 1.68 13.84 4.52
C GLN A 44 2.95 14.73 4.53
N THR A 45 3.99 14.32 3.80
CA THR A 45 5.25 15.08 3.71
C THR A 45 5.14 16.33 2.86
N GLY A 46 4.24 16.27 1.86
CA GLY A 46 4.08 17.33 0.87
C GLY A 46 5.24 17.43 -0.14
N GLN A 47 6.23 16.53 -0.09
CA GLN A 47 7.46 16.66 -0.85
C GLN A 47 7.29 16.36 -2.34
N PHE A 48 7.97 17.16 -3.17
CA PHE A 48 8.12 16.94 -4.60
C PHE A 48 9.54 16.43 -4.88
N ARG A 49 9.72 15.74 -6.01
CA ARG A 49 11.05 15.24 -6.38
C ARG A 49 12.03 16.41 -6.52
N PRO A 50 13.23 16.34 -5.94
CA PRO A 50 14.26 17.34 -6.22
C PRO A 50 14.71 17.22 -7.68
N THR A 51 14.85 18.36 -8.36
CA THR A 51 15.40 18.44 -9.73
C THR A 51 16.39 19.59 -9.84
N GLU A 52 17.52 19.38 -10.53
CA GLU A 52 18.56 20.41 -10.70
C GLU A 52 18.08 21.61 -11.55
N SER A 53 17.08 21.39 -12.40
CA SER A 53 16.65 22.32 -13.44
C SER A 53 15.32 23.06 -13.16
N GLY A 54 14.77 22.99 -11.94
CA GLY A 54 13.57 23.75 -11.56
C GLY A 54 12.63 23.05 -10.58
N GLN A 55 11.34 23.45 -10.59
CA GLN A 55 10.28 22.80 -9.80
C GLN A 55 9.59 21.69 -10.62
N THR A 56 9.25 20.58 -9.97
CA THR A 56 8.50 19.47 -10.58
C THR A 56 7.15 19.27 -9.89
N LEU A 57 6.17 18.78 -10.65
CA LEU A 57 4.86 18.37 -10.14
C LEU A 57 4.86 16.92 -9.64
N SER A 58 5.95 16.18 -9.83
CA SER A 58 6.07 14.80 -9.39
C SER A 58 6.30 14.72 -7.89
N ARG A 59 5.42 14.00 -7.17
CA ARG A 59 5.60 13.72 -5.74
C ARG A 59 6.85 12.87 -5.50
N ALA A 60 7.54 13.15 -4.40
CA ALA A 60 8.68 12.36 -3.96
C ALA A 60 8.24 10.98 -3.42
N VAL A 61 7.05 10.92 -2.83
CA VAL A 61 6.47 9.72 -2.23
C VAL A 61 5.29 9.21 -3.06
N SER A 62 5.15 7.88 -3.13
CA SER A 62 4.03 7.22 -3.81
C SER A 62 2.68 7.62 -3.22
N GLN A 63 1.69 7.84 -4.09
CA GLN A 63 0.30 8.08 -3.69
C GLN A 63 -0.49 6.76 -3.52
N GLY A 64 0.12 5.60 -3.79
CA GLY A 64 -0.48 4.28 -3.62
C GLY A 64 -0.30 3.69 -2.22
N GLY A 65 -0.14 4.52 -1.19
CA GLY A 65 0.17 4.09 0.17
C GLY A 65 -0.90 3.17 0.78
N THR A 66 -2.18 3.44 0.54
CA THR A 66 -3.30 2.59 1.00
C THR A 66 -3.19 1.17 0.46
N ALA A 67 -2.99 1.03 -0.86
CA ALA A 67 -2.85 -0.27 -1.52
C ALA A 67 -1.64 -1.06 -0.99
N ILE A 68 -0.52 -0.39 -0.73
CA ILE A 68 0.68 -1.00 -0.14
C ILE A 68 0.37 -1.51 1.28
N LEU A 69 -0.28 -0.70 2.12
CA LEU A 69 -0.65 -1.11 3.47
C LEU A 69 -1.63 -2.29 3.46
N MET A 70 -2.68 -2.24 2.64
CA MET A 70 -3.63 -3.34 2.49
C MET A 70 -2.93 -4.62 2.05
N LYS A 71 -1.99 -4.54 1.11
CA LYS A 71 -1.19 -5.69 0.68
C LYS A 71 -0.31 -6.24 1.79
N ALA A 72 0.33 -5.38 2.58
CA ALA A 72 1.12 -5.80 3.74
C ALA A 72 0.26 -6.55 4.78
N LEU A 73 -0.94 -6.03 5.07
CA LEU A 73 -1.90 -6.69 5.97
C LEU A 73 -2.35 -8.05 5.42
N GLN A 74 -2.57 -8.17 4.11
CA GLN A 74 -2.87 -9.46 3.49
C GLN A 74 -1.67 -10.43 3.53
N ASP A 75 -0.44 -9.94 3.40
CA ASP A 75 0.75 -10.78 3.43
C ASP A 75 1.09 -11.30 4.83
N ALA A 76 0.64 -10.62 5.88
CA ALA A 76 0.88 -10.98 7.28
C ALA A 76 0.45 -12.42 7.58
N GLY A 77 1.43 -13.25 7.95
CA GLY A 77 1.27 -14.68 8.20
C GLY A 77 0.54 -15.41 7.07
N ARG A 78 0.75 -15.00 5.80
CA ARG A 78 0.08 -15.56 4.62
C ARG A 78 -1.45 -15.48 4.70
N ARG A 79 -1.98 -14.27 4.94
CA ARG A 79 -3.43 -13.97 5.07
C ARG A 79 -4.10 -14.57 6.31
N SER A 80 -3.34 -15.02 7.31
CA SER A 80 -3.91 -15.58 8.54
C SER A 80 -4.21 -14.52 9.61
N TRP A 81 -3.48 -13.41 9.61
CA TRP A 81 -3.58 -12.38 10.65
C TRP A 81 -4.81 -11.49 10.52
N PHE A 82 -5.08 -11.02 9.32
CA PHE A 82 -6.05 -9.94 9.10
C PHE A 82 -7.09 -10.32 8.06
N THR A 83 -8.35 -10.07 8.39
CA THR A 83 -9.43 -9.99 7.40
C THR A 83 -9.57 -8.53 7.00
N VAL A 84 -8.89 -8.13 5.93
CA VAL A 84 -8.90 -6.75 5.44
C VAL A 84 -10.23 -6.47 4.76
N VAL A 85 -10.99 -5.49 5.26
CA VAL A 85 -12.24 -5.04 4.65
C VAL A 85 -12.02 -3.81 3.77
N GLU A 86 -12.67 -3.79 2.61
CA GLU A 86 -12.62 -2.68 1.66
C GLU A 86 -13.36 -1.45 2.21
N ARG A 87 -12.64 -0.35 2.41
CA ARG A 87 -13.20 0.95 2.84
C ARG A 87 -12.67 2.12 2.02
N GLU A 88 -11.60 1.94 1.26
CA GLU A 88 -11.07 2.98 0.37
C GLU A 88 -12.07 3.25 -0.76
N ASN A 89 -12.66 2.20 -1.34
CA ASN A 89 -13.66 2.31 -2.40
C ASN A 89 -15.06 1.80 -1.99
N LEU A 90 -15.53 2.20 -0.80
CA LEU A 90 -16.81 1.77 -0.26
C LEU A 90 -18.00 2.18 -1.15
N SER A 91 -17.94 3.34 -1.79
CA SER A 91 -19.03 3.83 -2.66
C SER A 91 -19.26 2.91 -3.86
N SER A 92 -18.21 2.51 -4.59
CA SER A 92 -18.34 1.54 -5.68
C SER A 92 -18.87 0.19 -5.19
N LEU A 93 -18.40 -0.28 -4.03
CA LEU A 93 -18.88 -1.53 -3.44
C LEU A 93 -20.39 -1.46 -3.13
N LEU A 94 -20.86 -0.35 -2.54
CA LEU A 94 -22.28 -0.16 -2.24
C LEU A 94 -23.12 -0.03 -3.50
N ASN A 95 -22.60 0.63 -4.55
CA ASN A 95 -23.25 0.72 -5.86
C ASN A 95 -23.41 -0.67 -6.49
N GLU A 96 -22.39 -1.52 -6.46
CA GLU A 96 -22.49 -2.88 -7.00
C GLU A 96 -23.54 -3.71 -6.25
N ARG A 97 -23.57 -3.58 -4.93
CA ARG A 97 -24.58 -4.25 -4.10
C ARG A 97 -25.99 -3.72 -4.35
N GLN A 98 -26.14 -2.43 -4.68
CA GLN A 98 -27.39 -1.84 -5.11
C GLN A 98 -27.86 -2.47 -6.43
N ILE A 99 -26.96 -2.57 -7.42
CA ILE A 99 -27.24 -3.21 -8.71
C ILE A 99 -27.71 -4.65 -8.49
N ILE A 100 -27.01 -5.44 -7.67
CA ILE A 100 -27.42 -6.82 -7.34
C ILE A 100 -28.84 -6.83 -6.78
N ARG A 101 -29.18 -5.93 -5.85
CA ARG A 101 -30.53 -5.86 -5.27
C ARG A 101 -31.59 -5.58 -6.33
N GLU A 102 -31.36 -4.59 -7.19
CA GLU A 102 -32.31 -4.22 -8.25
C GLU A 102 -32.50 -5.32 -9.29
N MET A 103 -31.42 -6.02 -9.66
CA MET A 103 -31.53 -7.12 -10.62
C MET A 103 -32.32 -8.29 -10.03
N ARG A 104 -32.13 -8.61 -8.75
CA ARG A 104 -32.90 -9.68 -8.10
C ARG A 104 -34.37 -9.31 -7.93
N GLU A 105 -34.67 -8.06 -7.61
CA GLU A 105 -36.06 -7.59 -7.56
C GLU A 105 -36.75 -7.73 -8.93
N ARG A 106 -36.11 -7.25 -10.01
CA ARG A 106 -36.68 -7.26 -11.36
C ARG A 106 -36.85 -8.66 -11.95
N TYR A 107 -35.87 -9.55 -11.75
CA TYR A 107 -35.83 -10.84 -12.46
C TYR A 107 -36.26 -12.03 -11.59
N LEU A 108 -36.17 -11.92 -10.26
CA LEU A 108 -36.54 -12.99 -9.33
C LEU A 108 -37.75 -12.64 -8.44
N GLY A 109 -38.29 -11.41 -8.56
CA GLY A 109 -39.42 -10.96 -7.75
C GLY A 109 -39.09 -10.80 -6.26
N GLU A 110 -37.81 -10.72 -5.90
CA GLU A 110 -37.35 -10.57 -4.52
C GLU A 110 -37.56 -9.13 -4.03
N THR A 111 -38.66 -8.88 -3.31
CA THR A 111 -38.99 -7.57 -2.72
C THR A 111 -38.30 -7.30 -1.38
N LYS A 112 -37.69 -8.32 -0.77
CA LYS A 112 -36.88 -8.23 0.44
C LYS A 112 -35.46 -8.71 0.14
N VAL A 113 -34.48 -8.09 0.77
CA VAL A 113 -33.08 -8.51 0.64
C VAL A 113 -32.92 -9.94 1.15
N ASN A 114 -32.54 -10.85 0.27
CA ASN A 114 -32.18 -12.20 0.63
C ASN A 114 -30.77 -12.22 1.27
N PRO A 115 -30.64 -12.52 2.59
CA PRO A 115 -29.35 -12.50 3.28
C PRO A 115 -28.38 -13.60 2.82
N GLU A 116 -28.88 -14.70 2.23
CA GLU A 116 -28.04 -15.76 1.67
C GLU A 116 -27.38 -15.30 0.37
N ALA A 117 -28.08 -14.49 -0.43
CA ALA A 117 -27.57 -13.96 -1.68
C ALA A 117 -26.72 -12.70 -1.50
N LEU A 118 -27.05 -11.87 -0.51
CA LEU A 118 -26.38 -10.60 -0.27
C LEU A 118 -26.18 -10.37 1.24
N PRO A 119 -25.25 -11.11 1.87
CA PRO A 119 -25.00 -11.00 3.31
C PRO A 119 -24.52 -9.59 3.68
N SER A 120 -24.74 -9.20 4.94
CA SER A 120 -24.26 -7.92 5.47
C SER A 120 -22.74 -7.80 5.36
N LEU A 121 -22.28 -6.56 5.19
CA LEU A 121 -20.84 -6.29 5.16
C LEU A 121 -20.19 -6.61 6.49
N LEU A 122 -19.00 -7.19 6.43
CA LEU A 122 -18.19 -7.46 7.62
C LEU A 122 -17.79 -6.15 8.30
N PHE A 123 -17.99 -6.07 9.60
CA PHE A 123 -17.54 -4.96 10.42
C PHE A 123 -16.07 -5.16 10.80
N ALA A 124 -15.26 -4.11 10.67
CA ALA A 124 -13.92 -4.09 11.22
C ALA A 124 -13.98 -3.84 12.73
N GLY A 125 -13.20 -4.59 13.51
CA GLY A 125 -13.02 -4.30 14.93
C GLY A 125 -12.00 -3.18 15.16
N VAL A 126 -11.04 -3.05 14.23
CA VAL A 126 -9.94 -2.08 14.29
C VAL A 126 -9.83 -1.34 12.96
N ILE A 127 -9.62 -0.02 13.04
CA ILE A 127 -9.18 0.79 11.90
C ILE A 127 -7.67 0.95 11.98
N LEU A 128 -6.99 0.62 10.89
CA LEU A 128 -5.58 0.94 10.70
C LEU A 128 -5.48 2.16 9.81
N GLY A 129 -4.76 3.17 10.28
CA GLY A 129 -4.57 4.42 9.56
C GLY A 129 -3.19 5.00 9.83
N GLY A 130 -2.85 6.06 9.12
CA GLY A 130 -1.54 6.68 9.21
C GLY A 130 -1.15 7.32 7.89
N GLY A 131 0.15 7.41 7.66
CA GLY A 131 0.68 7.96 6.43
C GLY A 131 2.20 8.04 6.44
N VAL A 132 2.74 8.48 5.31
CA VAL A 132 4.14 8.87 5.24
C VAL A 132 4.26 10.29 5.81
N ILE A 133 4.94 10.42 6.94
CA ILE A 133 5.05 11.69 7.69
C ILE A 133 6.40 12.38 7.47
N GLY A 134 7.39 11.68 6.94
CA GLY A 134 8.69 12.26 6.61
C GLY A 134 9.29 11.66 5.35
N TYR A 135 9.96 12.50 4.57
CA TYR A 135 10.79 12.09 3.44
C TYR A 135 12.03 12.97 3.42
N ASP A 136 13.20 12.33 3.40
CA ASP A 136 14.49 12.99 3.27
C ASP A 136 15.35 12.26 2.22
N SER A 137 16.05 12.99 1.37
CA SER A 137 16.92 12.44 0.32
C SER A 137 18.27 13.12 0.41
N SER A 138 19.28 12.37 0.82
CA SER A 138 20.65 12.87 0.99
C SER A 138 21.62 12.13 0.07
N THR A 139 22.52 12.87 -0.58
CA THR A 139 23.65 12.28 -1.32
C THR A 139 24.80 12.02 -0.36
N ILE A 140 25.14 10.76 -0.17
CA ILE A 140 26.28 10.32 0.63
C ILE A 140 27.43 10.04 -0.33
N THR A 141 28.52 10.80 -0.21
CA THR A 141 29.75 10.53 -0.94
C THR A 141 30.61 9.55 -0.13
N GLY A 142 30.90 8.38 -0.69
CA GLY A 142 31.74 7.36 -0.06
C GLY A 142 32.90 6.99 -0.97
N GLY A 143 34.13 7.17 -0.50
CA GLY A 143 35.34 6.79 -1.23
C GLY A 143 36.33 6.09 -0.30
N ALA A 144 36.40 4.77 -0.38
CA ALA A 144 37.49 4.02 0.23
C ALA A 144 38.73 4.13 -0.67
N GLY A 145 39.67 4.99 -0.26
CA GLY A 145 41.07 4.92 -0.69
C GLY A 145 41.41 5.37 -2.11
N ALA A 146 41.98 6.57 -2.22
CA ALA A 146 43.02 6.88 -3.20
C ALA A 146 43.92 8.05 -2.75
N GLY A 147 44.17 8.18 -1.46
CA GLY A 147 45.28 9.01 -0.99
C GLY A 147 46.57 8.25 -1.22
N PHE A 148 47.15 8.30 -2.42
CA PHE A 148 48.60 8.18 -2.72
C PHE A 148 48.94 8.14 -4.23
N LEU A 149 47.96 8.00 -5.15
CA LEU A 149 48.21 7.88 -6.61
C LEU A 149 47.48 8.91 -7.51
N GLY A 150 46.86 9.96 -6.95
CA GLY A 150 46.26 11.04 -7.76
C GLY A 150 45.01 10.67 -8.57
N ILE A 151 44.54 9.41 -8.52
CA ILE A 151 43.31 8.95 -9.17
C ILE A 151 42.26 8.72 -8.08
N SER A 152 41.42 9.72 -7.80
CA SER A 152 40.32 9.57 -6.83
C SER A 152 39.08 9.01 -7.52
N ALA A 153 38.81 7.71 -7.35
CA ALA A 153 37.51 7.14 -7.68
C ALA A 153 36.48 7.65 -6.66
N ARG A 154 35.66 8.64 -7.06
CA ARG A 154 34.55 9.14 -6.24
C ARG A 154 33.32 8.29 -6.52
N THR A 155 32.77 7.64 -5.49
CA THR A 155 31.46 7.02 -5.59
C THR A 155 30.45 7.84 -4.80
N GLU A 156 29.37 8.20 -5.46
CA GLU A 156 28.24 8.89 -4.85
C GLU A 156 27.06 7.92 -4.74
N TYR A 157 26.46 7.86 -3.56
CA TYR A 157 25.26 7.09 -3.28
C TYR A 157 24.16 8.06 -2.87
N ARG A 158 22.93 7.81 -3.32
CA ARG A 158 21.75 8.56 -2.87
C ARG A 158 21.00 7.72 -1.86
N GLN A 159 20.78 8.26 -0.66
CA GLN A 159 20.00 7.64 0.39
C GLN A 159 18.65 8.36 0.52
N ASP A 160 17.56 7.62 0.30
CA ASP A 160 16.20 8.07 0.55
C ASP A 160 15.69 7.48 1.87
N THR A 161 15.25 8.35 2.79
CA THR A 161 14.69 7.97 4.08
C THR A 161 13.21 8.32 4.10
N VAL A 162 12.36 7.32 4.31
CA VAL A 162 10.90 7.46 4.39
C VAL A 162 10.46 7.14 5.81
N THR A 163 9.79 8.09 6.47
CA THR A 163 9.23 7.92 7.82
C THR A 163 7.73 7.67 7.72
N VAL A 164 7.28 6.58 8.30
CA VAL A 164 5.88 6.16 8.32
C VAL A 164 5.35 6.23 9.75
N ALA A 165 4.15 6.78 9.90
CA ALA A 165 3.36 6.63 11.13
C ALA A 165 2.21 5.67 10.89
N LEU A 166 1.96 4.76 11.83
CA LEU A 166 0.86 3.82 11.81
C LEU A 166 0.16 3.80 13.17
N ARG A 167 -1.18 3.84 13.15
CA ARG A 167 -1.99 3.73 14.36
C ARG A 167 -3.11 2.71 14.20
N ALA A 168 -3.46 2.07 15.30
CA ALA A 168 -4.59 1.17 15.43
C ALA A 168 -5.67 1.82 16.31
N ILE A 169 -6.90 1.88 15.81
CA ILE A 169 -8.03 2.53 16.48
C ILE A 169 -9.13 1.51 16.72
N SER A 170 -9.62 1.41 17.95
CA SER A 170 -10.80 0.62 18.31
C SER A 170 -12.05 1.24 17.69
N VAL A 171 -12.76 0.48 16.85
CA VAL A 171 -14.04 0.94 16.27
C VAL A 171 -15.11 1.09 17.36
N ARG A 172 -15.03 0.29 18.43
CA ARG A 172 -16.02 0.31 19.51
C ARG A 172 -15.91 1.54 20.40
N THR A 173 -14.69 2.00 20.69
CA THR A 173 -14.43 3.01 21.72
C THR A 173 -13.82 4.30 21.18
N GLY A 174 -13.29 4.28 19.95
CA GLY A 174 -12.51 5.41 19.39
C GLY A 174 -11.09 5.52 19.95
N GLU A 175 -10.70 4.62 20.85
CA GLU A 175 -9.38 4.61 21.49
C GLU A 175 -8.27 4.26 20.49
N VAL A 176 -7.15 4.97 20.57
CA VAL A 176 -5.91 4.60 19.88
C VAL A 176 -5.24 3.48 20.67
N LEU A 177 -5.38 2.26 20.19
CA LEU A 177 -4.85 1.04 20.80
C LEU A 177 -3.32 0.95 20.70
N ALA A 178 -2.76 1.49 19.60
CA ALA A 178 -1.32 1.55 19.35
C ALA A 178 -1.00 2.67 18.37
N SER A 179 0.18 3.26 18.50
CA SER A 179 0.74 4.24 17.55
C SER A 179 2.25 4.07 17.48
N VAL A 180 2.79 3.96 16.26
CA VAL A 180 4.23 3.79 15.97
C VAL A 180 4.66 4.67 14.81
#